data_AF-A0A6P1E5T8-F1
#
_entry.id   AF-A0A6P1E5T8-F1
#
_cell.length_a   1.000
_cell.length_b   1.000
_cell.length_c   1.000
_cell.angle_alpha   90.00
_cell.angle_beta   90.00
_cell.angle_gamma   90.00
#
_symmetry.space_group_name_H-M   'P 1'
#
loop_
_entity.id
_entity.type
_entity.pdbx_description
1 polymer ?
#
loop_
_entity_poly.entity_id
_entity_poly.type
_entity_poly.pdbx_seq_one_letter_code
_entity_poly.pdbx_strand_id
1 'polypeptide(L)'
;MTFERFPIPDHGAPEPDALAELIPRLHREIATGTQLAVHCYGGIGRSGVVACCLLTQDGMDAEQAITLVSAKRQLPIPETPEQRGIVRDYRTRCSKSALVSMGGGDRTRSLQQDRQRRMLSGRTPE
;
A
#
# COMPACT_ATOMS: atom_id res chain seq x y z
N MET A 1 -15.30 16.21 -4.10
CA MET A 1 -13.84 15.99 -4.03
C MET A 1 -13.37 16.45 -2.67
N THR A 2 -12.77 15.57 -1.89
CA THR A 2 -12.27 15.84 -0.52
C THR A 2 -10.75 15.86 -0.54
N PHE A 3 -10.14 16.69 0.32
CA PHE A 3 -8.69 16.80 0.44
C PHE A 3 -8.29 16.50 1.88
N GLU A 4 -7.34 15.59 2.05
CA GLU A 4 -6.76 15.24 3.34
C GLU A 4 -5.27 15.52 3.32
N ARG A 5 -4.74 16.03 4.43
CA ARG A 5 -3.31 16.29 4.58
C ARG A 5 -2.67 15.25 5.47
N PHE A 6 -1.67 14.56 4.94
CA PHE A 6 -0.77 13.69 5.68
C PHE A 6 0.66 14.26 5.59
N PRO A 7 1.03 15.19 6.49
CA PRO A 7 2.27 15.93 6.38
C PRO A 7 3.48 15.02 6.65
N ILE A 8 4.44 15.03 5.72
CA ILE A 8 5.72 14.32 5.87
C ILE A 8 6.83 15.34 5.57
N PRO A 9 7.83 15.50 6.47
CA PRO A 9 8.98 16.39 6.24
C PRO A 9 9.65 16.12 4.89
N ASP A 10 10.24 17.15 4.29
CA ASP A 10 10.89 16.98 3.00
C ASP A 10 12.13 16.10 3.09
N HIS A 11 12.34 15.26 2.07
CA HIS A 11 13.27 14.12 2.08
C HIS A 11 13.11 13.14 3.26
N GLY A 12 12.10 13.33 4.09
CA GLY A 12 11.77 12.47 5.21
C GLY A 12 11.00 11.23 4.79
N ALA A 13 10.82 10.35 5.76
CA ALA A 13 9.93 9.22 5.70
C ALA A 13 8.69 9.49 6.56
N PRO A 14 7.51 8.94 6.21
CA PRO A 14 6.35 9.02 7.08
C PRO A 14 6.63 8.31 8.41
N GLU A 15 6.01 8.80 9.47
CA GLU A 15 6.06 8.14 10.77
C GLU A 15 5.38 6.75 10.63
N PRO A 16 6.06 5.66 11.05
CA PRO A 16 5.58 4.31 10.80
C PRO A 16 4.20 3.99 11.35
N ASP A 17 3.84 4.47 12.54
CA ASP A 17 2.55 4.17 13.16
C ASP A 17 1.41 4.91 12.45
N ALA A 18 1.61 6.18 12.14
CA ALA A 18 0.69 6.98 11.34
C ALA A 18 0.46 6.37 9.95
N LEU A 19 1.51 5.80 9.33
CA LEU A 19 1.38 5.07 8.07
C LEU A 19 0.60 3.76 8.23
N ALA A 20 0.83 3.02 9.31
CA ALA A 20 0.12 1.78 9.63
C ALA A 20 -1.38 1.99 9.89
N GLU A 21 -1.78 3.18 10.33
CA GLU A 21 -3.19 3.57 10.43
C GLU A 21 -3.78 4.05 9.09
N LEU A 22 -3.02 4.85 8.34
CA LEU A 22 -3.48 5.45 7.09
C LEU A 22 -3.75 4.41 5.99
N ILE A 23 -2.80 3.51 5.75
CA ILE A 23 -2.84 2.61 4.58
C ILE A 23 -4.03 1.65 4.61
N PRO A 24 -4.38 0.98 5.73
CA PRO A 24 -5.57 0.13 5.79
C PRO A 24 -6.88 0.90 5.62
N ARG A 25 -6.95 2.17 6.02
CA ARG A 25 -8.12 3.01 5.76
C ARG A 25 -8.25 3.32 4.27
N LEU A 26 -7.18 3.81 3.64
CA LEU A 26 -7.17 4.11 2.21
C LEU A 26 -7.44 2.87 1.35
N HIS A 27 -6.89 1.72 1.73
CA HIS A 27 -7.14 0.44 1.04
C HIS A 27 -8.63 0.05 1.08
N ARG A 28 -9.30 0.21 2.24
CA ARG A 28 -10.76 0.01 2.36
C ARG A 28 -11.55 0.98 1.49
N GLU A 29 -11.18 2.26 1.48
CA GLU A 29 -11.84 3.27 0.63
C GLU A 29 -11.73 2.90 -0.86
N ILE A 30 -10.54 2.50 -1.33
CA ILE A 30 -10.32 2.03 -2.70
C ILE A 30 -11.17 0.79 -3.00
N ALA A 31 -11.26 -0.16 -2.06
CA ALA A 31 -12.08 -1.37 -2.22
C ALA A 31 -13.58 -1.08 -2.34
N THR A 32 -14.06 0.05 -1.80
CA THR A 32 -15.46 0.51 -1.98
C THR A 32 -15.71 1.21 -3.32
N GLY A 33 -14.69 1.36 -4.17
CA GLY A 33 -14.78 2.02 -5.48
C GLY A 33 -14.34 3.49 -5.46
N THR A 34 -13.79 3.99 -4.34
CA THR A 34 -13.28 5.36 -4.26
C THR A 34 -12.00 5.50 -5.09
N GLN A 35 -11.94 6.52 -5.95
CA GLN A 35 -10.72 6.88 -6.68
C GLN A 35 -9.88 7.82 -5.83
N LEU A 36 -8.64 7.43 -5.53
CA LEU A 36 -7.71 8.19 -4.72
C LEU A 36 -6.56 8.76 -5.55
N ALA A 37 -6.25 10.05 -5.36
CA ALA A 37 -5.05 10.68 -5.89
C ALA A 37 -4.10 11.00 -4.72
N VAL A 38 -2.85 10.53 -4.80
CA VAL A 38 -1.81 10.81 -3.81
C VAL A 38 -0.70 11.60 -4.47
N HIS A 39 -0.33 12.75 -3.88
CA HIS A 39 0.77 13.58 -4.38
C HIS A 39 1.64 14.09 -3.23
N CYS A 40 2.87 14.48 -3.56
CA CYS A 40 3.73 15.28 -2.67
C CYS A 40 4.19 16.53 -3.45
N TYR A 41 5.46 16.93 -3.34
CA TYR A 41 6.02 17.99 -4.16
C TYR A 41 6.33 17.49 -5.59
N GLY A 42 7.28 16.55 -5.72
CA GLY A 42 7.69 15.99 -7.02
C GLY A 42 6.98 14.69 -7.43
N GLY A 43 6.19 14.09 -6.54
CA GLY A 43 5.53 12.81 -6.80
C GLY A 43 6.46 11.59 -6.83
N ILE A 44 7.72 11.73 -6.39
CA ILE A 44 8.79 10.72 -6.51
C ILE A 44 9.03 10.01 -5.17
N GLY A 45 9.29 10.75 -4.08
CA GLY A 45 9.59 10.16 -2.78
C GLY A 45 8.34 9.74 -1.98
N ARG A 46 7.79 10.68 -1.20
CA ARG A 46 6.75 10.45 -0.18
C ARG A 46 5.46 9.82 -0.71
N SER A 47 4.96 10.27 -1.86
CA SER A 47 3.79 9.65 -2.52
C SER A 47 4.08 8.23 -2.99
N GLY A 48 5.34 7.95 -3.36
CA GLY A 48 5.80 6.62 -3.74
C GLY A 48 5.73 5.64 -2.57
N VAL A 49 6.08 6.08 -1.35
CA VAL A 49 5.95 5.26 -0.13
C VAL A 49 4.52 4.81 0.07
N VAL A 50 3.55 5.74 -0.01
CA VAL A 50 2.12 5.43 0.15
C VAL A 50 1.65 4.45 -0.94
N ALA A 51 2.01 4.70 -2.21
CA ALA A 51 1.65 3.81 -3.31
C ALA A 51 2.22 2.39 -3.14
N CYS A 52 3.48 2.26 -2.74
CA CYS A 52 4.09 0.96 -2.50
C CYS A 52 3.42 0.25 -1.32
N CYS A 53 3.17 0.95 -0.21
CA CYS A 53 2.52 0.36 0.95
C CYS A 53 1.07 -0.09 0.66
N LEU A 54 0.33 0.62 -0.19
CA LEU A 54 -1.00 0.18 -0.65
C LEU A 54 -0.95 -1.13 -1.44
N LEU A 55 0.04 -1.30 -2.32
CA LEU A 55 0.25 -2.55 -3.05
C LEU A 55 0.65 -3.69 -2.11
N THR A 56 1.53 -3.39 -1.16
CA THR A 56 1.94 -4.34 -0.13
C THR A 56 0.76 -4.75 0.77
N GLN A 57 -0.13 -3.82 1.10
CA GLN A 57 -1.38 -4.06 1.83
C GLN A 57 -2.32 -4.98 1.05
N ASP A 58 -2.35 -4.87 -0.29
CA ASP A 58 -3.13 -5.74 -1.18
C ASP A 58 -2.52 -7.14 -1.35
N GLY A 59 -1.39 -7.41 -0.70
CA GLY A 59 -0.76 -8.73 -0.65
C GLY A 59 0.54 -8.86 -1.44
N MET A 60 0.95 -7.82 -2.18
CA MET A 60 2.21 -7.81 -2.92
C MET A 60 3.42 -7.83 -1.98
N ASP A 61 4.53 -8.40 -2.43
CA ASP A 61 5.82 -8.26 -1.74
C ASP A 61 6.34 -6.80 -1.85
N ALA A 62 7.08 -6.35 -0.84
CA ALA A 62 7.59 -4.99 -0.78
C ALA A 62 8.54 -4.65 -1.95
N GLU A 63 9.45 -5.55 -2.33
CA GLU A 63 10.38 -5.32 -3.44
C GLU A 63 9.66 -5.37 -4.79
N GLN A 64 8.65 -6.22 -4.91
CA GLN A 64 7.77 -6.24 -6.08
C GLN A 64 7.00 -4.92 -6.23
N ALA A 65 6.46 -4.38 -5.13
CA ALA A 65 5.76 -3.10 -5.12
C ALA A 65 6.69 -1.95 -5.53
N ILE A 66 7.88 -1.88 -4.94
CA ILE A 66 8.92 -0.89 -5.28
C ILE A 66 9.28 -0.96 -6.76
N THR A 67 9.52 -2.17 -7.27
CA THR A 67 9.87 -2.41 -8.67
C THR A 67 8.75 -1.99 -9.62
N LEU A 68 7.51 -2.38 -9.31
CA LEU A 68 6.35 -2.05 -10.13
C LEU A 68 6.12 -0.54 -10.20
N VAL A 69 6.13 0.14 -9.05
CA VAL A 69 5.91 1.59 -8.99
C VAL A 69 7.04 2.32 -9.69
N SER A 70 8.30 1.90 -9.49
CA SER A 70 9.46 2.47 -10.18
C SER A 70 9.34 2.33 -11.70
N ALA A 71 9.00 1.14 -12.18
CA ALA A 71 8.81 0.87 -13.61
C ALA A 71 7.69 1.72 -14.22
N LYS A 72 6.56 1.88 -13.50
CA LYS A 72 5.44 2.72 -13.96
C LYS A 72 5.78 4.21 -13.97
N ARG A 73 6.67 4.66 -13.09
CA ARG A 73 7.14 6.06 -13.04
C ARG A 73 8.38 6.31 -13.88
N GLN A 74 9.03 5.27 -14.39
CA GLN A 74 10.31 5.34 -15.10
C GLN A 74 11.40 6.06 -14.29
N LEU A 75 11.32 5.94 -12.96
CA LEU A 75 12.19 6.59 -11.99
C LEU A 75 12.38 5.66 -10.79
N PRO A 76 13.47 5.77 -10.03
CA PRO A 76 13.64 5.04 -8.79
C PRO A 76 12.64 5.57 -7.73
N ILE A 77 11.72 4.71 -7.29
CA ILE A 77 10.69 5.02 -6.30
C ILE A 77 10.73 3.98 -5.17
N PRO A 78 10.62 4.37 -3.89
CA PRO A 78 10.76 5.72 -3.35
C PRO A 78 12.14 6.35 -3.61
N GLU A 79 12.30 7.61 -3.26
CA GLU A 79 13.51 8.40 -3.57
C GLU A 79 14.70 7.97 -2.71
N THR A 80 14.50 7.81 -1.40
CA THR A 80 15.60 7.55 -0.45
C THR A 80 15.66 6.09 0.03
N PRO A 81 16.82 5.59 0.46
CA PRO A 81 16.94 4.28 1.10
C PRO A 81 16.06 4.13 2.36
N GLU A 82 15.93 5.18 3.17
CA GLU A 82 15.11 5.18 4.38
C GLU A 82 13.63 4.96 4.04
N GLN A 83 13.15 5.63 3.00
CA GLN A 83 11.78 5.45 2.49
C GLN A 83 11.54 4.02 1.99
N ARG A 84 12.51 3.40 1.29
CA ARG A 84 12.43 1.97 0.91
C ARG A 84 12.38 1.06 2.14
N GLY A 85 13.15 1.38 3.18
CA GLY A 85 13.14 0.68 4.46
C GLY A 85 11.75 0.65 5.09
N ILE A 86 11.04 1.79 5.10
CA ILE A 86 9.66 1.85 5.59
C ILE A 86 8.72 0.91 4.82
N VAL A 87 8.83 0.86 3.48
CA VAL A 87 7.99 -0.02 2.66
C VAL A 87 8.24 -1.50 2.99
N ARG A 88 9.51 -1.89 3.21
CA ARG A 88 9.88 -3.25 3.61
C ARG A 88 9.33 -3.61 4.97
N ASP A 89 9.44 -2.70 5.92
CA ASP A 89 9.02 -2.91 7.30
C ASP A 89 7.49 -2.88 7.47
N TYR A 90 6.77 -2.26 6.53
CA TYR A 90 5.35 -1.94 6.66
C TYR A 90 4.50 -3.11 7.17
N ARG A 91 4.60 -4.31 6.58
CA ARG A 91 3.76 -5.46 7.01
C ARG A 91 4.06 -5.92 8.44
N THR A 92 5.32 -5.85 8.85
CA THR A 92 5.73 -6.26 10.21
C THR A 92 5.23 -5.29 11.28
N ARG A 93 4.99 -4.03 10.91
CA ARG A 93 4.48 -2.98 11.78
C ARG A 93 2.96 -2.92 11.77
N CYS A 94 2.33 -3.11 10.61
CA CYS A 94 0.89 -3.21 10.49
C CYS A 94 0.32 -4.37 11.33
N SER A 95 1.00 -5.52 11.39
CA SER A 95 0.56 -6.64 12.25
C SER A 95 0.64 -6.30 13.74
N LYS A 96 1.66 -5.55 14.18
CA LYS A 96 1.80 -5.08 15.57
C LYS A 96 0.76 -4.02 15.93
N SER A 97 0.55 -3.03 15.06
CA SER A 97 -0.47 -1.99 15.25
C SER A 97 -1.89 -2.58 15.23
N ALA A 98 -2.15 -3.59 14.38
CA ALA A 98 -3.41 -4.34 14.40
C ALA A 98 -3.60 -5.10 15.73
N LEU A 99 -2.57 -5.73 16.30
CA LEU A 99 -2.68 -6.41 17.60
C LEU A 99 -2.95 -5.45 18.77
N VAL A 100 -2.43 -4.22 18.71
CA VAL A 100 -2.72 -3.16 19.70
C VAL A 100 -4.13 -2.60 19.51
N SER A 101 -4.60 -2.49 18.27
CA SER A 101 -5.91 -1.93 17.93
C SER A 101 -7.08 -2.93 18.03
N MET A 102 -6.80 -4.24 18.03
CA MET A 102 -7.81 -5.30 18.11
C MET A 102 -8.22 -5.70 19.55
N GLY A 103 -8.03 -4.82 20.53
CA GLY A 103 -8.66 -4.89 21.86
C GLY A 103 -10.19 -4.72 21.87
N GLY A 104 -10.88 -5.10 20.78
CA GLY A 104 -12.33 -5.01 20.66
C GLY A 104 -12.88 -5.68 19.40
N GLY A 105 -13.26 -6.97 19.51
CA GLY A 105 -14.38 -7.54 18.75
C GLY A 105 -14.12 -8.18 17.37
N ASP A 106 -13.70 -9.44 17.40
CA ASP A 106 -14.06 -10.62 16.57
C ASP A 106 -14.65 -10.48 15.13
N ARG A 107 -14.14 -11.40 14.26
CA ARG A 107 -14.64 -11.95 12.97
C ARG A 107 -14.18 -11.34 11.64
N THR A 108 -13.20 -12.00 11.01
CA THR A 108 -13.02 -11.99 9.56
C THR A 108 -12.81 -13.39 9.00
N ARG A 109 -13.89 -13.94 8.42
CA ARG A 109 -13.88 -15.11 7.53
C ARG A 109 -13.47 -14.68 6.11
N SER A 110 -12.34 -15.21 5.67
CA SER A 110 -11.98 -15.63 4.29
C SER A 110 -12.59 -14.89 3.08
N LEU A 111 -11.76 -14.09 2.39
CA LEU A 111 -11.95 -13.71 0.98
C LEU A 111 -10.74 -14.07 0.08
N GLN A 112 -9.86 -14.95 0.55
CA GLN A 112 -8.57 -15.22 -0.11
C GLN A 112 -8.61 -16.35 -1.16
N GLN A 113 -9.77 -17.00 -1.41
CA GLN A 113 -9.83 -18.19 -2.27
C GLN A 113 -10.39 -17.97 -3.69
N ASP A 114 -11.01 -16.83 -4.01
CA ASP A 114 -11.80 -16.72 -5.25
C ASP A 114 -11.02 -16.23 -6.49
N ARG A 115 -9.81 -15.69 -6.32
CA ARG A 115 -9.04 -15.13 -7.46
C ARG A 115 -8.20 -16.15 -8.22
N GLN A 116 -7.87 -17.30 -7.64
CA GLN A 116 -6.94 -18.26 -8.26
C GLN A 116 -7.60 -19.23 -9.24
N ARG A 117 -8.94 -19.24 -9.35
CA ARG A 117 -9.69 -20.17 -10.23
C ARG A 117 -9.94 -19.67 -11.66
N ARG A 118 -9.69 -18.40 -11.99
CA ARG A 118 -10.04 -17.83 -13.32
C ARG A 118 -8.92 -17.81 -14.37
N MET A 119 -7.71 -18.28 -14.07
CA MET A 119 -6.57 -18.22 -15.02
C MET A 119 -6.28 -19.53 -15.79
N LEU A 120 -7.04 -20.62 -15.61
CA LEU A 120 -6.72 -21.94 -16.18
C LEU A 120 -7.73 -22.52 -17.19
N SER A 121 -8.62 -21.72 -17.81
CA SER A 121 -9.60 -22.25 -18.77
C SER A 121 -9.71 -21.52 -20.11
N GLY A 122 -8.63 -20.96 -20.63
CA GLY A 122 -8.59 -20.41 -21.99
C GLY A 122 -8.35 -21.48 -23.05
N ARG A 123 -9.38 -22.24 -23.41
CA ARG A 123 -9.42 -23.01 -24.68
C ARG A 123 -9.42 -22.04 -25.86
N THR A 124 -8.62 -22.35 -26.88
CA THR A 124 -8.63 -21.71 -28.21
C THR A 124 -9.98 -21.93 -28.92
N PRO A 125 -10.55 -20.92 -29.59
CA PRO A 125 -11.52 -21.16 -30.64
C PRO A 125 -10.82 -21.32 -32.00
N GLU A 126 -11.36 -22.23 -32.82
CA GLU A 126 -11.11 -22.39 -34.26
C GLU A 126 -11.48 -21.14 -35.06
#